data_AF-A0AAU9WAK7-F1
#
_entry.id   AF-A0AAU9WAK7-F1
#
_cell.length_a   1.000
_cell.length_b   1.000
_cell.length_c   1.000
_cell.angle_alpha   90.00
_cell.angle_beta   90.00
_cell.angle_gamma   90.00
#
_symmetry.space_group_name_H-M   'P 1'
#
loop_
_entity.id
_entity.type
_entity.pdbx_description
1 polymer ?
#
loop_
_entity_poly.entity_id
_entity_poly.type
_entity_poly.pdbx_seq_one_letter_code
_entity_poly.pdbx_strand_id
1 'polypeptide(L)'
;MEEKQSGLSSIFSIKYSFCGHLNEVKSSAEHRAGSCGPLVSNINTRAVLGSLHAGMGNTHLNNLLSTMNVLTMNHNLFKRREREVGNALEKVATDSCKFNLD
;
A
#
# COMPACT_ATOMS: atom_id res chain seq x y z
N MET A 1 -9.86 -22.53 -4.57
CA MET A 1 -9.02 -21.40 -4.08
C MET A 1 -9.59 -20.16 -4.73
N GLU A 2 -9.82 -19.12 -3.95
CA GLU A 2 -10.27 -17.82 -4.45
C GLU A 2 -9.23 -16.77 -4.08
N GLU A 3 -8.96 -15.84 -4.99
CA GLU A 3 -8.09 -14.71 -4.73
C GLU A 3 -8.90 -13.42 -4.78
N LYS A 4 -8.78 -12.60 -3.73
CA LYS A 4 -9.32 -11.25 -3.71
C LYS A 4 -8.18 -10.25 -3.68
N GLN A 5 -8.20 -9.32 -4.63
CA GLN A 5 -7.17 -8.30 -4.79
C GLN A 5 -7.66 -6.92 -4.35
N SER A 6 -6.74 -6.13 -3.77
CA SER A 6 -6.94 -4.75 -3.37
C SER A 6 -5.65 -3.96 -3.61
N GLY A 7 -5.59 -3.27 -4.76
CA GLY A 7 -4.34 -2.67 -5.24
C GLY A 7 -3.31 -3.75 -5.53
N LEU A 8 -2.15 -3.65 -4.90
CA LEU A 8 -1.03 -4.59 -5.03
C LEU A 8 -1.06 -5.72 -4.01
N SER A 9 -2.14 -5.83 -3.22
CA SER A 9 -2.30 -6.81 -2.17
C SER A 9 -3.33 -7.86 -2.58
N SER A 10 -2.98 -9.13 -2.38
CA SER A 10 -3.85 -10.30 -2.53
C SER A 10 -4.19 -10.92 -1.17
N ILE A 11 -5.42 -11.43 -1.06
CA ILE A 11 -5.89 -12.31 0.00
C ILE A 11 -6.32 -13.63 -0.68
N PHE A 12 -5.70 -14.73 -0.27
CA PHE A 12 -5.98 -16.05 -0.79
C PHE A 12 -6.84 -16.83 0.20
N SER A 13 -8.02 -17.23 -0.25
CA SER A 13 -8.95 -18.04 0.55
C SER A 13 -8.84 -19.50 0.08
N ILE A 14 -8.19 -20.31 0.91
CA ILE A 14 -7.85 -21.71 0.63
C ILE A 14 -8.74 -22.59 1.48
N LYS A 15 -9.66 -23.30 0.84
CA LYS A 15 -10.51 -24.29 1.50
C LYS A 15 -9.74 -25.60 1.65
N TYR A 16 -9.59 -26.08 2.88
CA TYR A 16 -8.98 -27.37 3.17
C TYR A 16 -9.89 -28.49 2.67
N SER A 17 -9.32 -29.44 1.93
CA SER A 17 -10.08 -30.51 1.27
C SER A 17 -10.72 -31.49 2.27
N PHE A 18 -10.08 -31.72 3.42
CA PHE A 18 -10.52 -32.74 4.37
C PHE A 18 -11.61 -32.26 5.34
N CYS A 19 -11.48 -31.07 5.94
CA CYS A 19 -12.44 -30.55 6.93
C CYS A 19 -13.27 -29.37 6.42
N GLY A 20 -13.01 -28.88 5.20
CA GLY A 20 -13.71 -27.73 4.63
C GLY A 20 -13.36 -26.38 5.27
N HIS A 21 -12.43 -26.33 6.23
CA HIS A 21 -11.97 -25.10 6.86
C HIS A 21 -11.40 -24.13 5.83
N LEU A 22 -11.73 -22.84 5.96
CA LEU A 22 -11.24 -21.80 5.08
C LEU A 22 -10.06 -21.10 5.75
N ASN A 23 -8.87 -21.22 5.16
CA ASN A 23 -7.68 -20.50 5.58
C ASN A 23 -7.48 -19.26 4.71
N GLU A 24 -7.33 -18.10 5.33
CA GLU A 24 -7.03 -16.84 4.63
C GLU A 24 -5.55 -16.49 4.76
N VAL A 25 -4.88 -16.38 3.62
CA VAL A 25 -3.46 -16.03 3.53
C VAL A 25 -3.33 -14.67 2.86
N LYS A 26 -2.78 -13.69 3.58
CA LYS A 26 -2.54 -12.34 3.07
C LYS A 26 -1.12 -12.24 2.51
N SER A 27 -1.00 -11.69 1.30
CA SER A 27 0.30 -11.43 0.65
C SER A 27 1.14 -10.32 1.29
N SER A 28 0.52 -9.48 2.12
CA SER A 28 1.20 -8.40 2.84
C SER A 28 0.62 -8.24 4.23
N ALA A 29 1.48 -7.80 5.15
CA ALA A 29 1.04 -7.33 6.47
C ALA A 29 0.19 -6.06 6.32
N GLU A 30 -0.54 -5.73 7.38
CA GLU A 30 -1.42 -4.56 7.42
C GLU A 30 -0.98 -3.61 8.53
N HIS A 31 -1.31 -2.32 8.36
CA HIS A 31 -1.25 -1.32 9.43
C HIS A 31 -2.59 -0.58 9.49
N ARG A 32 -2.79 0.20 10.54
CA ARG A 32 -3.99 1.01 10.70
C ARG A 32 -3.76 2.40 10.09
N ALA A 33 -4.66 2.84 9.21
CA ALA A 33 -4.59 4.15 8.58
C ALA A 33 -5.00 5.25 9.59
N GLY A 34 -4.04 5.73 10.39
CA GLY A 34 -4.31 6.64 11.51
C GLY A 34 -4.86 5.91 12.75
N SER A 35 -5.24 6.67 13.79
CA SER A 35 -5.65 6.11 15.09
C SER A 35 -6.93 5.27 15.02
N CYS A 36 -7.92 5.70 14.23
CA CYS A 36 -9.23 5.05 14.12
C CYS A 36 -9.55 4.53 12.71
N GLY A 37 -8.63 4.60 11.75
CA GLY A 37 -8.92 4.19 10.37
C GLY A 37 -8.92 2.68 10.15
N PRO A 38 -9.28 2.24 8.92
CA PRO A 38 -9.29 0.83 8.56
C PRO A 38 -7.88 0.23 8.52
N LEU A 39 -7.82 -1.11 8.56
CA LEU A 39 -6.61 -1.83 8.21
C LEU A 39 -6.33 -1.68 6.71
N VAL A 40 -5.08 -1.39 6.41
CA VAL A 40 -4.58 -1.09 5.07
C VAL A 40 -3.33 -1.90 4.81
N SER A 41 -3.22 -2.45 3.61
CA SER A 41 -2.10 -3.30 3.23
C SER A 41 -0.80 -2.50 3.10
N ASN A 42 0.27 -3.00 3.73
CA ASN A 42 1.57 -2.34 3.75
C ASN A 42 2.16 -2.17 2.35
N ILE A 43 1.96 -3.15 1.46
CA ILE A 43 2.48 -3.07 0.09
C ILE A 43 1.92 -1.88 -0.68
N ASN A 44 0.64 -1.53 -0.46
CA ASN A 44 0.01 -0.38 -1.13
C ASN A 44 0.63 0.94 -0.65
N THR A 45 0.80 1.11 0.67
CA THR A 45 1.44 2.33 1.21
C THR A 45 2.91 2.41 0.80
N ARG A 46 3.65 1.29 0.83
CA ARG A 46 5.07 1.25 0.43
C ARG A 46 5.27 1.54 -1.06
N ALA A 47 4.41 1.02 -1.94
CA ALA A 47 4.49 1.34 -3.35
C ALA A 47 4.29 2.83 -3.61
N VAL A 48 3.31 3.46 -2.94
CA VAL A 48 3.11 4.90 -3.07
C VAL A 48 4.25 5.72 -2.46
N LEU A 49 4.83 5.28 -1.34
CA LEU A 49 6.06 5.87 -0.81
C LEU A 49 7.22 5.81 -1.81
N GLY A 50 7.45 4.65 -2.43
CA GLY A 50 8.46 4.47 -3.47
C GLY A 50 8.19 5.37 -4.69
N SER A 51 6.93 5.47 -5.12
CA SER A 51 6.54 6.37 -6.21
C SER A 51 6.81 7.83 -5.87
N LEU A 52 6.41 8.29 -4.67
CA LEU A 52 6.67 9.67 -4.24
C LEU A 52 8.17 9.96 -4.15
N HIS A 53 8.96 9.03 -3.62
CA HIS A 53 10.42 9.13 -3.59
C HIS A 53 11.03 9.28 -4.99
N ALA A 54 10.46 8.59 -5.99
CA ALA A 54 10.89 8.64 -7.38
C ALA A 54 10.25 9.78 -8.21
N GLY A 55 9.44 10.66 -7.60
CA GLY A 55 8.71 11.71 -8.35
C GLY A 55 7.60 11.18 -9.28
N MET A 56 7.08 9.99 -9.00
CA MET A 56 6.08 9.30 -9.82
C MET A 56 4.65 9.49 -9.28
N GLY A 57 3.76 9.97 -10.14
CA GLY A 57 2.31 9.94 -9.90
C GLY A 57 1.70 8.56 -10.20
N ASN A 58 0.37 8.42 -10.00
CA ASN A 58 -0.35 7.16 -10.22
C ASN A 58 -0.14 6.57 -11.63
N THR A 59 -0.18 7.40 -12.67
CA THR A 59 0.04 6.96 -14.06
C THR A 59 1.43 6.38 -14.26
N HIS A 60 2.46 7.06 -13.76
CA HIS A 60 3.85 6.58 -13.89
C HIS A 60 4.04 5.26 -13.13
N LEU A 61 3.47 5.13 -11.92
CA LEU A 61 3.50 3.88 -11.16
C LEU A 61 2.81 2.75 -11.94
N ASN A 62 1.61 3.00 -12.48
CA ASN A 62 0.87 1.98 -13.21
C ASN A 62 1.61 1.56 -14.49
N ASN A 63 2.21 2.50 -15.22
CA ASN A 63 3.05 2.17 -16.37
C ASN A 63 4.21 1.25 -15.97
N LEU A 64 4.93 1.58 -14.89
CA LEU A 64 6.01 0.74 -14.36
C LEU A 64 5.51 -0.67 -14.00
N LEU A 65 4.42 -0.78 -13.25
CA LEU A 65 3.85 -2.07 -12.85
C LEU A 65 3.41 -2.90 -14.07
N SER A 66 2.79 -2.27 -15.07
CA SER A 66 2.39 -2.93 -16.31
C SER A 66 3.58 -3.50 -17.09
N THR A 67 4.74 -2.83 -17.11
CA THR A 67 5.95 -3.38 -17.77
C THR A 67 6.47 -4.65 -17.10
N MET A 68 6.17 -4.85 -15.82
CA MET A 68 6.54 -6.04 -15.05
C MET A 68 5.43 -7.10 -15.04
N ASN A 69 4.32 -6.87 -15.76
CA ASN A 69 3.11 -7.70 -15.68
C ASN A 69 2.56 -7.82 -14.24
N VAL A 70 2.71 -6.75 -13.45
CA VAL A 70 2.12 -6.63 -12.11
C VAL A 70 0.83 -5.82 -12.21
N LEU A 71 -0.15 -6.17 -11.39
CA LEU A 71 -1.42 -5.47 -11.31
C LEU A 71 -1.24 -4.00 -10.92
N THR A 72 -2.13 -3.16 -11.43
CA THR A 72 -2.07 -1.72 -11.24
C THR A 72 -2.83 -1.27 -10.00
N MET A 73 -2.52 -0.06 -9.53
CA MET A 73 -3.23 0.57 -8.43
C MET A 73 -4.21 1.61 -8.97
N ASN A 74 -5.48 1.49 -8.59
CA ASN A 74 -6.47 2.50 -8.98
C ASN A 74 -6.16 3.87 -8.36
N HIS A 75 -6.58 4.93 -9.05
CA HIS A 75 -6.30 6.31 -8.67
C HIS A 75 -6.77 6.66 -7.24
N ASN A 76 -7.96 6.20 -6.84
CA ASN A 76 -8.53 6.52 -5.53
C ASN A 76 -7.71 5.91 -4.37
N LEU A 77 -7.27 4.66 -4.53
CA LEU A 77 -6.40 3.99 -3.58
C LEU A 77 -5.05 4.72 -3.52
N PHE A 78 -4.47 5.03 -4.67
CA PHE A 78 -3.21 5.79 -4.75
C PHE A 78 -3.31 7.12 -4.00
N LYS A 79 -4.29 7.98 -4.31
CA LYS A 79 -4.45 9.29 -3.64
C LYS A 79 -4.68 9.16 -2.13
N ARG A 80 -5.38 8.12 -1.67
CA ARG A 80 -5.55 7.87 -0.22
C ARG A 80 -4.23 7.50 0.47
N ARG A 81 -3.37 6.72 -0.18
CA ARG A 81 -2.05 6.37 0.35
C ARG A 81 -1.07 7.53 0.22
N GLU A 82 -1.17 8.29 -0.87
CA GLU A 82 -0.35 9.48 -1.13
C GLU A 82 -0.53 10.53 -0.05
N ARG A 83 -1.77 10.81 0.38
CA ARG A 83 -2.04 11.73 1.49
C ARG A 83 -1.48 11.24 2.82
N GLU A 84 -1.61 9.94 3.10
CA GLU A 84 -1.09 9.34 4.32
C GLU A 84 0.44 9.44 4.39
N VAL A 85 1.11 9.04 3.31
CA VAL A 85 2.57 9.11 3.19
C VAL A 85 3.04 10.56 3.16
N GLY A 86 2.37 11.43 2.41
CA GLY A 86 2.69 12.85 2.29
C GLY A 86 2.69 13.55 3.65
N ASN A 87 1.65 13.36 4.47
CA ASN A 87 1.59 13.92 5.82
C ASN A 87 2.74 13.41 6.70
N ALA A 88 3.11 12.14 6.59
CA ALA A 88 4.23 11.57 7.34
C ALA A 88 5.57 12.15 6.88
N LEU A 89 5.78 12.28 5.57
CA LEU A 89 6.99 12.88 4.98
C LEU A 89 7.14 14.36 5.34
N GLU A 90 6.06 15.14 5.27
CA GLU A 90 6.04 16.54 5.65
C GLU A 90 6.43 16.73 7.12
N LYS A 91 5.91 15.88 8.00
CA LYS A 91 6.29 15.88 9.42
C LYS A 91 7.78 15.63 9.60
N VAL A 92 8.31 14.57 8.98
CA VAL A 92 9.75 14.25 9.05
C VAL A 92 10.60 15.39 8.50
N ALA A 93 10.21 16.00 7.38
CA ALA A 93 10.92 17.13 6.80
C ALA A 93 10.91 18.35 7.73
N THR A 94 9.76 18.67 8.32
CA THR A 94 9.61 19.78 9.27
C THR A 94 10.46 19.57 10.52
N ASP A 95 10.42 18.37 11.10
CA ASP A 95 11.20 18.03 12.28
C ASP A 95 12.71 18.07 11.97
N SER A 96 13.10 17.64 10.77
CA SER A 96 14.50 17.73 10.31
C SER A 96 14.96 19.18 10.17
N CYS A 97 14.12 20.09 9.66
CA CYS A 97 14.47 21.51 9.58
C CYS A 97 14.66 22.14 10.97
N LYS A 98 13.81 21.80 11.94
CA LYS A 98 13.92 22.32 13.33
C LYS A 98 15.20 21.85 14.00
N PHE A 99 15.57 20.58 13.84
CA PHE A 99 16.79 20.03 14.44
C PHE A 99 18.07 20.74 13.96
N ASN A 100 18.08 21.28 12.74
CA ASN A 100 19.25 21.97 12.17
C ASN A 100 19.31 23.47 12.51
N LEU A 101 18.37 23.98 13.31
CA LEU A 101 18.31 25.39 13.74
C LEU A 101 18.66 25.60 15.23
N ASP A 102 18.88 24.51 15.98
CA ASP A 102 19.40 24.48 17.35
C ASP A 102 20.91 24.13 17.35
#